data_AF-A0A9X8WL65-F1
#
_entry.id   AF-A0A9X8WL65-F1
#
_cell.length_a   1.000
_cell.length_b   1.000
_cell.length_c   1.000
_cell.angle_alpha   90.00
_cell.angle_beta   90.00
_cell.angle_gamma   90.00
#
_symmetry.space_group_name_H-M   'P 1'
#
loop_
_entity.id
_entity.type
_entity.pdbx_description
1 polymer ?
#
loop_
_entity_poly.entity_id
_entity_poly.type
_entity_poly.pdbx_seq_one_letter_code
_entity_poly.pdbx_strand_id
1 'polypeptide(L)'
;MVSKLSQNWKYVIIILLFLGWSIGNFDRFFMNYAILGISEDLHLSASQTGIVLSSFFAGYALMQIPGGWLADRFGFRKIIIMAVFAWSVFTILSGMAWSFMSLILIRFLFGLGEGSFFPSASKGIASWFPQNERSRAMSFMLTSGTIMGVITPIIGTQSMQTIGWRTIFYIAGAIGIIFAFLYVFFIKAE
;
A
#
# COMPACT_ATOMS: atom_id res chain seq x y z
N MET A 1 0.59 -27.03 13.91
CA MET A 1 -0.75 -27.19 14.51
C MET A 1 -1.53 -25.93 14.17
N VAL A 2 -2.40 -25.96 13.16
CA VAL A 2 -3.11 -24.75 12.68
C VAL A 2 -4.22 -24.44 13.67
N SER A 3 -4.08 -23.38 14.46
CA SER A 3 -5.21 -22.85 15.23
C SER A 3 -6.24 -22.35 14.22
N LYS A 4 -7.33 -23.11 14.05
CA LYS A 4 -8.41 -22.70 13.14
C LYS A 4 -9.07 -21.48 13.78
N LEU A 5 -8.81 -20.30 13.22
CA LEU A 5 -9.55 -19.09 13.57
C LEU A 5 -11.05 -19.38 13.44
N SER A 6 -11.85 -18.81 14.34
CA SER A 6 -13.29 -18.89 14.19
C SER A 6 -13.71 -18.24 12.87
N GLN A 7 -14.82 -18.70 12.31
CA GLN A 7 -15.29 -18.27 11.00
C GLN A 7 -15.43 -16.75 10.89
N ASN A 8 -15.89 -16.08 11.96
CA ASN A 8 -16.02 -14.62 12.02
C ASN A 8 -14.66 -13.91 11.90
N TRP A 9 -13.60 -14.46 12.51
CA TRP A 9 -12.26 -13.86 12.45
C TRP A 9 -11.61 -13.97 11.09
N LYS A 10 -11.89 -15.04 10.33
CA LYS A 10 -11.42 -15.19 8.95
C LYS A 10 -11.94 -14.05 8.06
N TYR A 11 -13.22 -13.71 8.17
CA TYR A 11 -13.81 -12.60 7.42
C TYR A 11 -13.19 -11.25 7.80
N VAL A 12 -12.98 -11.01 9.10
CA VAL A 12 -12.32 -9.79 9.57
C VAL A 12 -10.93 -9.65 8.96
N ILE A 13 -10.11 -10.72 8.98
CA ILE A 13 -8.76 -10.67 8.40
C ILE A 13 -8.78 -10.42 6.90
N ILE A 14 -9.65 -11.10 6.15
CA ILE A 14 -9.77 -10.91 4.70
C ILE A 14 -10.17 -9.46 4.37
N ILE A 15 -11.14 -8.90 5.11
CA ILE A 15 -11.57 -7.51 4.92
C ILE A 15 -10.44 -6.55 5.25
N LEU A 16 -9.68 -6.79 6.32
CA LEU A 16 -8.52 -5.97 6.65
C LEU A 16 -7.49 -6.04 5.53
N LEU A 17 -7.02 -7.23 5.14
CA LEU A 17 -6.05 -7.38 4.05
C LEU A 17 -6.51 -6.70 2.75
N PHE A 18 -7.80 -6.83 2.41
CA PHE A 18 -8.42 -6.12 1.30
C PHE A 18 -8.27 -4.61 1.45
N LEU A 19 -8.66 -4.03 2.59
CA LEU A 19 -8.61 -2.59 2.82
C LEU A 19 -7.17 -2.05 2.83
N GLY A 20 -6.21 -2.79 3.40
CA GLY A 20 -4.80 -2.39 3.34
C GLY A 20 -4.27 -2.40 1.91
N TRP A 21 -4.60 -3.44 1.13
CA TRP A 21 -4.22 -3.48 -0.28
C TRP A 21 -4.94 -2.39 -1.08
N SER A 22 -6.20 -2.06 -0.76
CA SER A 22 -6.91 -0.91 -1.34
C SER A 22 -6.18 0.40 -1.09
N ILE A 23 -5.69 0.65 0.12
CA ILE A 23 -4.97 1.89 0.45
C ILE A 23 -3.71 2.00 -0.39
N GLY A 24 -2.86 0.96 -0.43
CA GLY A 24 -1.66 0.96 -1.26
C GLY A 24 -1.95 1.13 -2.76
N ASN A 25 -3.00 0.46 -3.27
CA ASN A 25 -3.42 0.62 -4.66
C ASN A 25 -3.99 2.01 -4.95
N PHE A 26 -4.73 2.62 -4.02
CA PHE A 26 -5.22 3.99 -4.16
C PHE A 26 -4.03 4.94 -4.34
N ASP A 27 -3.02 4.88 -3.46
CA ASP A 27 -1.80 5.68 -3.58
C ASP A 27 -1.09 5.47 -4.93
N ARG A 28 -0.91 4.21 -5.34
CA ARG A 28 -0.26 3.84 -6.61
C ARG A 28 -1.01 4.42 -7.81
N PHE A 29 -2.33 4.29 -7.86
CA PHE A 29 -3.11 4.81 -8.98
C PHE A 29 -3.23 6.32 -8.93
N PHE A 30 -3.40 6.91 -7.74
CA PHE A 30 -3.55 8.34 -7.56
C PHE A 30 -2.29 9.07 -8.02
N MET A 31 -1.11 8.48 -7.82
CA MET A 31 0.16 9.04 -8.30
C MET A 31 0.16 9.31 -9.81
N ASN A 32 -0.48 8.46 -10.62
CA ASN A 32 -0.56 8.66 -12.07
C ASN A 32 -1.41 9.89 -12.46
N TYR A 33 -2.35 10.29 -11.61
CA TYR A 33 -3.18 11.49 -11.80
C TYR A 33 -2.52 12.73 -11.21
N ALA A 34 -2.00 12.58 -9.98
CA ALA A 34 -1.28 13.63 -9.27
C ALA A 34 -0.04 14.11 -10.05
N ILE A 35 0.56 13.25 -10.88
CA ILE A 35 1.77 13.59 -11.63
C ILE A 35 1.59 14.80 -12.55
N LEU A 36 0.37 15.06 -13.05
CA LEU A 36 0.08 16.25 -13.84
C LEU A 36 0.30 17.52 -13.02
N GLY A 37 -0.35 17.60 -11.84
CA GLY A 37 -0.19 18.73 -10.92
C GLY A 37 1.20 18.81 -10.29
N ILE A 38 1.83 17.68 -9.99
CA ILE A 38 3.20 17.63 -9.47
C ILE A 38 4.21 18.13 -10.52
N SER A 39 4.04 17.74 -11.78
CA SER A 39 4.95 18.13 -12.86
C SER A 39 4.90 19.64 -13.09
N GLU A 40 3.73 20.25 -12.98
CA GLU A 40 3.56 21.71 -13.04
C GLU A 40 4.17 22.40 -11.81
N ASP A 41 3.85 21.93 -10.60
CA ASP A 41 4.27 22.53 -9.32
C ASP A 41 5.80 22.44 -9.10
N LEU A 42 6.44 21.35 -9.55
CA LEU A 42 7.88 21.12 -9.38
C LEU A 42 8.68 21.34 -10.68
N HIS A 43 8.04 21.84 -11.74
CA HIS A 43 8.64 22.07 -13.06
C HIS A 43 9.39 20.84 -13.62
N LEU A 44 8.77 19.67 -13.54
CA LEU A 44 9.38 18.43 -14.00
C LEU A 44 9.25 18.29 -15.52
N SER A 45 10.31 17.81 -16.16
CA SER A 45 10.27 17.34 -17.55
C SER A 45 9.56 15.98 -17.65
N ALA A 46 9.13 15.61 -18.86
CA ALA A 46 8.52 14.30 -19.11
C ALA A 46 9.43 13.12 -18.71
N SER A 47 10.74 13.26 -18.92
CA SER A 47 11.72 12.25 -18.50
C SER A 47 11.77 12.13 -16.97
N GLN A 48 11.80 13.25 -16.25
CA GLN A 48 11.78 13.27 -14.79
C GLN A 48 10.49 12.66 -14.22
N THR A 49 9.35 12.97 -14.82
CA THR A 49 8.06 12.35 -14.48
C THR A 49 8.11 10.83 -14.64
N GLY A 50 8.68 10.31 -15.74
CA GLY A 50 8.87 8.87 -15.92
C GLY A 50 9.78 8.23 -14.85
N ILE A 51 10.84 8.93 -14.44
CA ILE A 51 11.74 8.47 -13.36
C ILE A 51 11.00 8.43 -12.02
N VAL A 52 10.20 9.46 -11.70
CA VAL A 52 9.40 9.50 -10.48
C VAL A 52 8.44 8.31 -10.41
N LEU A 53 7.70 8.03 -11.48
CA LEU A 53 6.74 6.91 -11.52
C LEU A 53 7.45 5.56 -11.40
N SER A 54 8.59 5.38 -12.05
CA SER A 54 9.36 4.12 -12.03
C SER A 54 10.14 3.89 -10.74
N SER A 55 10.56 4.95 -10.03
CA SER A 55 11.31 4.85 -8.77
C SER A 55 10.60 4.03 -7.69
N PHE A 56 9.27 4.13 -7.65
CA PHE A 56 8.43 3.31 -6.81
C PHE A 56 8.58 1.82 -7.13
N PHE A 57 8.48 1.43 -8.41
CA PHE A 57 8.58 0.04 -8.83
C PHE A 57 9.97 -0.55 -8.54
N ALA A 58 11.03 0.27 -8.61
CA ALA A 58 12.37 -0.14 -8.23
C ALA A 58 12.45 -0.54 -6.74
N GLY A 59 11.96 0.31 -5.84
CA GLY A 59 11.90 0.00 -4.41
C GLY A 59 10.99 -1.21 -4.13
N TYR A 60 9.83 -1.25 -4.76
CA TYR A 60 8.87 -2.35 -4.63
C TYR A 60 9.48 -3.69 -5.05
N ALA A 61 10.14 -3.75 -6.20
CA ALA A 61 10.80 -4.96 -6.69
C ALA A 61 11.91 -5.42 -5.74
N LEU A 62 12.74 -4.50 -5.26
CA LEU A 62 13.83 -4.80 -4.33
C LEU A 62 13.33 -5.38 -3.01
N MET A 63 12.18 -4.92 -2.50
CA MET A 63 11.65 -5.41 -1.22
C MET A 63 10.89 -6.73 -1.33
N GLN A 64 10.37 -7.15 -2.48
CA GLN A 64 9.52 -8.35 -2.52
C GLN A 64 10.20 -9.63 -1.99
N ILE A 65 11.46 -9.88 -2.35
CA ILE A 65 12.21 -11.05 -1.86
C ILE A 65 12.59 -10.87 -0.37
N PRO A 66 13.25 -9.78 0.05
CA PRO A 66 13.53 -9.53 1.46
C PRO A 66 12.28 -9.50 2.34
N GLY A 67 11.17 -8.97 1.84
CA GLY A 67 9.90 -8.85 2.56
C GLY A 67 9.31 -10.21 2.94
N GLY A 68 9.39 -11.19 2.05
CA GLY A 68 9.03 -12.58 2.38
C GLY A 68 9.95 -13.17 3.46
N TRP A 69 11.26 -12.98 3.31
CA TRP A 69 12.24 -13.43 4.31
C TRP A 69 12.05 -12.74 5.68
N LEU A 70 11.73 -11.45 5.70
CA LEU A 70 11.41 -10.70 6.92
C LEU A 70 10.15 -11.27 7.58
N ALA A 71 9.13 -11.63 6.80
CA ALA A 71 7.92 -12.27 7.30
C ALA A 71 8.19 -13.68 7.87
N ASP A 72 9.18 -14.37 7.30
CA ASP A 72 9.68 -15.64 7.83
C ASP A 72 10.40 -15.47 9.16
N ARG A 73 11.30 -14.50 9.25
CA ARG A 73 12.17 -14.31 10.40
C ARG A 73 11.49 -13.61 11.58
N PHE A 74 10.67 -12.61 11.31
CA PHE A 74 10.09 -11.72 12.35
C PHE A 74 8.59 -11.90 12.54
N GLY A 75 7.95 -12.71 11.68
CA GLY A 75 6.52 -12.99 11.69
C GLY A 75 5.72 -12.06 10.80
N PHE A 76 4.85 -12.64 9.97
CA PHE A 76 4.08 -11.90 8.95
C PHE A 76 3.20 -10.79 9.54
N ARG A 77 2.64 -10.95 10.75
CA ARG A 77 1.81 -9.91 11.39
C ARG A 77 2.58 -8.61 11.55
N LYS A 78 3.80 -8.69 12.09
CA LYS A 78 4.63 -7.50 12.34
C LYS A 78 4.99 -6.83 11.02
N ILE A 79 5.39 -7.61 10.02
CA ILE A 79 5.76 -7.07 8.72
C ILE A 79 4.57 -6.42 8.01
N ILE A 80 3.37 -7.01 8.06
CA ILE A 80 2.15 -6.41 7.49
C ILE A 80 1.87 -5.05 8.14
N ILE A 81 1.92 -4.95 9.47
CA ILE A 81 1.66 -3.69 10.19
C ILE A 81 2.73 -2.65 9.85
N MET A 82 4.01 -3.03 9.87
CA MET A 82 5.11 -2.13 9.54
C MET A 82 5.06 -1.66 8.09
N ALA A 83 4.66 -2.53 7.16
CA ALA A 83 4.47 -2.17 5.76
C ALA A 83 3.42 -1.05 5.64
N VAL A 84 2.22 -1.30 6.19
CA VAL A 84 1.09 -0.35 6.14
C VAL A 84 1.50 0.99 6.74
N PHE A 85 2.11 0.95 7.92
CA PHE A 85 2.59 2.16 8.58
C PHE A 85 3.64 2.90 7.75
N ALA A 86 4.67 2.18 7.28
CA ALA A 86 5.77 2.77 6.53
C ALA A 86 5.30 3.43 5.24
N TRP A 87 4.52 2.74 4.41
CA TRP A 87 4.02 3.35 3.18
C TRP A 87 3.10 4.52 3.48
N SER A 88 2.29 4.47 4.54
CA SER A 88 1.38 5.57 4.89
C SER A 88 2.14 6.83 5.33
N VAL A 89 3.25 6.66 6.03
CA VAL A 89 4.17 7.78 6.34
C VAL A 89 4.77 8.35 5.05
N PHE A 90 5.23 7.49 4.13
CA PHE A 90 5.77 7.96 2.85
C PHE A 90 4.70 8.58 1.95
N THR A 91 3.44 8.15 2.04
CA THR A 91 2.28 8.81 1.44
C THR A 91 2.13 10.23 1.96
N ILE A 92 2.18 10.47 3.27
CA ILE A 92 2.14 11.85 3.81
C ILE A 92 3.33 12.66 3.30
N LEU A 93 4.53 12.10 3.38
CA LEU A 93 5.74 12.76 2.88
C LEU A 93 5.65 13.08 1.38
N SER A 94 4.89 12.29 0.62
CA SER A 94 4.61 12.55 -0.79
C SER A 94 3.98 13.91 -1.00
N GLY A 95 2.98 14.25 -0.19
CA GLY A 95 2.34 15.57 -0.22
C GLY A 95 3.26 16.71 0.22
N MET A 96 4.34 16.40 0.95
CA MET A 96 5.36 17.36 1.39
C MET A 96 6.53 17.50 0.41
N ALA A 97 6.57 16.75 -0.69
CA ALA A 97 7.70 16.79 -1.63
C ALA A 97 7.89 18.20 -2.23
N TRP A 98 9.13 18.68 -2.29
CA TRP A 98 9.48 20.05 -2.70
C TRP A 98 10.42 20.09 -3.91
N SER A 99 10.88 18.94 -4.37
CA SER A 99 11.82 18.84 -5.50
C SER A 99 11.76 17.46 -6.14
N PHE A 100 12.24 17.36 -7.38
CA PHE A 100 12.44 16.10 -8.09
C PHE A 100 13.13 15.02 -7.26
N MET A 101 14.27 15.36 -6.63
CA MET A 101 15.06 14.40 -5.85
C MET A 101 14.34 13.97 -4.57
N SER A 102 13.68 14.90 -3.87
CA SER A 102 12.86 14.54 -2.70
C SER A 102 11.75 13.56 -3.08
N LEU A 103 11.10 13.80 -4.23
CA LEU A 103 9.98 12.98 -4.67
C LEU A 103 10.41 11.57 -5.06
N ILE A 104 11.53 11.42 -5.78
CA ILE A 104 12.10 10.10 -6.11
C ILE A 104 12.45 9.34 -4.84
N LEU A 105 13.15 9.97 -3.90
CA LEU A 105 13.56 9.29 -2.67
C LEU A 105 12.34 8.82 -1.88
N ILE A 106 11.33 9.67 -1.73
CA ILE A 106 10.08 9.32 -1.05
C ILE A 106 9.37 8.18 -1.78
N ARG A 107 9.27 8.22 -3.12
CA ARG A 107 8.61 7.16 -3.91
C ARG A 107 9.36 5.83 -3.84
N PHE A 108 10.68 5.86 -3.89
CA PHE A 108 11.50 4.66 -3.72
C PHE A 108 11.29 4.02 -2.34
N LEU A 109 11.32 4.84 -1.29
CA LEU A 109 11.08 4.38 0.09
C LEU A 109 9.63 3.91 0.31
N PHE A 110 8.64 4.57 -0.31
CA PHE A 110 7.26 4.11 -0.36
C PHE A 110 7.19 2.70 -0.99
N GLY A 111 7.87 2.48 -2.12
CA GLY A 111 7.96 1.18 -2.76
C GLY A 111 8.60 0.12 -1.89
N LEU A 112 9.68 0.46 -1.18
CA LEU A 112 10.28 -0.42 -0.17
C LEU A 112 9.31 -0.74 0.97
N GLY A 113 8.50 0.21 1.44
CA GLY A 113 7.48 -0.05 2.45
C GLY A 113 6.41 -1.02 1.96
N GLU A 114 5.80 -0.71 0.81
CA GLU A 114 4.69 -1.47 0.23
C GLU A 114 5.10 -2.87 -0.26
N GLY A 115 6.31 -3.03 -0.80
CA GLY A 115 6.78 -4.27 -1.42
C GLY A 115 6.85 -5.48 -0.48
N SER A 116 6.86 -5.26 0.84
CA SER A 116 6.83 -6.34 1.84
C SER A 116 5.43 -6.86 2.16
N PHE A 117 4.36 -6.14 1.78
CA PHE A 117 3.00 -6.47 2.18
C PHE A 117 2.48 -7.74 1.53
N PHE A 118 2.53 -7.82 0.20
CA PHE A 118 2.01 -8.97 -0.54
C PHE A 118 2.65 -10.31 -0.09
N PRO A 119 3.99 -10.46 -0.01
CA PRO A 119 4.57 -11.71 0.45
C PRO A 119 4.21 -12.03 1.91
N SER A 120 4.14 -11.02 2.79
CA SER A 120 3.74 -11.20 4.18
C SER A 120 2.27 -11.62 4.32
N ALA A 121 1.37 -10.97 3.58
CA ALA A 121 -0.05 -11.29 3.53
C ALA A 121 -0.29 -12.69 2.96
N SER A 122 0.45 -13.08 1.92
CA SER A 122 0.44 -14.44 1.36
C SER A 122 0.77 -15.49 2.43
N LYS A 123 1.84 -15.24 3.21
CA LYS A 123 2.21 -16.10 4.33
C LYS A 123 1.14 -16.13 5.42
N GLY A 124 0.59 -14.98 5.79
CA GLY A 124 -0.50 -14.88 6.76
C GLY A 124 -1.73 -15.68 6.31
N ILE A 125 -2.13 -15.55 5.04
CA ILE A 125 -3.24 -16.33 4.46
C ILE A 125 -2.93 -17.84 4.52
N ALA A 126 -1.70 -18.25 4.19
CA ALA A 126 -1.32 -19.66 4.27
C ALA A 126 -1.38 -20.22 5.70
N SER A 127 -1.07 -19.39 6.70
CA SER A 127 -1.18 -19.70 8.12
C SER A 127 -2.64 -19.77 8.61
N TRP A 128 -3.43 -18.74 8.33
CA TRP A 128 -4.78 -18.57 8.88
C TRP A 128 -5.85 -19.42 8.18
N PHE A 129 -5.64 -19.79 6.92
CA PHE A 129 -6.65 -20.46 6.08
C PHE A 129 -6.26 -21.89 5.70
N PRO A 130 -7.24 -22.82 5.68
CA PRO A 130 -7.02 -24.15 5.13
C PRO A 130 -6.75 -24.06 3.62
N GLN A 131 -6.03 -25.04 3.09
CA GLN A 131 -5.50 -25.02 1.72
C GLN A 131 -6.56 -24.74 0.65
N ASN A 132 -7.77 -25.27 0.82
CA ASN A 132 -8.90 -25.08 -0.11
C ASN A 132 -9.52 -23.66 -0.08
N GLU A 133 -9.28 -22.87 0.95
CA GLU A 133 -9.81 -21.50 1.08
C GLU A 133 -8.77 -20.42 0.71
N ARG A 134 -7.48 -20.76 0.69
CA ARG A 134 -6.36 -19.79 0.49
C ARG A 134 -6.47 -19.03 -0.83
N SER A 135 -6.79 -19.72 -1.92
CA SER A 135 -6.93 -19.08 -3.24
C SER A 135 -8.04 -18.02 -3.22
N ARG A 136 -9.21 -18.35 -2.64
CA ARG A 136 -10.32 -17.40 -2.52
C ARG A 136 -9.97 -16.18 -1.66
N ALA A 137 -9.28 -16.39 -0.53
CA ALA A 137 -8.82 -15.30 0.32
C ALA A 137 -7.83 -14.38 -0.42
N MET A 138 -6.88 -14.96 -1.14
CA MET A 138 -5.90 -14.23 -1.95
C MET A 138 -6.57 -13.45 -3.09
N SER A 139 -7.47 -14.09 -3.84
CA SER A 139 -8.22 -13.43 -4.92
C SER A 139 -9.03 -12.25 -4.39
N PHE A 140 -9.71 -12.42 -3.25
CA PHE A 140 -10.48 -11.34 -2.64
C PHE A 140 -9.58 -10.13 -2.35
N MET A 141 -8.44 -10.34 -1.70
CA MET A 141 -7.46 -9.28 -1.44
C MET A 141 -7.00 -8.60 -2.75
N LEU A 142 -6.66 -9.38 -3.77
CA LEU A 142 -6.15 -8.86 -5.05
C LEU A 142 -7.19 -8.07 -5.85
N THR A 143 -8.48 -8.43 -5.77
CA THR A 143 -9.56 -7.70 -6.44
C THR A 143 -9.65 -6.24 -6.01
N SER A 144 -9.16 -5.88 -4.81
CA SER A 144 -9.08 -4.48 -4.39
C SER A 144 -8.30 -3.60 -5.38
N GLY A 145 -7.28 -4.14 -6.04
CA GLY A 145 -6.52 -3.40 -7.06
C GLY A 145 -7.38 -3.03 -8.26
N THR A 146 -8.20 -3.96 -8.76
CA THR A 146 -9.15 -3.66 -9.86
C THR A 146 -10.19 -2.62 -9.43
N ILE A 147 -10.73 -2.73 -8.22
CA ILE A 147 -11.72 -1.78 -7.70
C ILE A 147 -11.09 -0.39 -7.55
N MET A 148 -9.90 -0.28 -6.96
CA MET A 148 -9.19 0.98 -6.83
C MET A 148 -8.77 1.56 -8.18
N GLY A 149 -8.47 0.72 -9.18
CA GLY A 149 -8.20 1.15 -10.55
C GLY A 149 -9.37 1.88 -11.21
N VAL A 150 -10.62 1.60 -10.79
CA VAL A 150 -11.83 2.29 -11.27
C VAL A 150 -12.18 3.50 -10.39
N ILE A 151 -12.04 3.38 -9.07
CA ILE A 151 -12.46 4.42 -8.11
C ILE A 151 -11.46 5.58 -8.07
N THR A 152 -10.16 5.29 -8.07
CA THR A 152 -9.11 6.31 -7.90
C THR A 152 -9.11 7.37 -9.00
N PRO A 153 -9.31 7.06 -10.29
CA PRO A 153 -9.43 8.08 -11.34
C PRO A 153 -10.57 9.08 -11.12
N ILE A 154 -11.72 8.60 -10.63
CA ILE A 154 -12.91 9.42 -10.37
C ILE A 154 -12.62 10.40 -9.23
N ILE A 155 -12.08 9.88 -8.13
CA ILE A 155 -11.68 10.69 -6.97
C ILE A 155 -10.56 11.65 -7.38
N GLY A 156 -9.53 11.15 -8.07
CA GLY A 156 -8.34 11.89 -8.44
C GLY A 156 -8.65 13.11 -9.32
N THR A 157 -9.47 12.93 -10.35
CA THR A 157 -9.85 14.04 -11.25
C THR A 157 -10.61 15.14 -10.51
N GLN A 158 -11.59 14.77 -9.70
CA GLN A 158 -12.42 15.73 -8.94
C GLN A 158 -11.61 16.47 -7.86
N SER A 159 -10.75 15.74 -7.16
CA SER A 159 -10.00 16.25 -6.02
C SER A 159 -8.82 17.14 -6.46
N MET A 160 -8.23 16.87 -7.63
CA MET A 160 -7.22 17.75 -8.24
C MET A 160 -7.73 19.18 -8.49
N GLN A 161 -9.01 19.35 -8.83
CA GLN A 161 -9.60 20.66 -9.13
C GLN A 161 -10.04 21.44 -7.88
N THR A 162 -10.20 20.77 -6.74
CA THR A 162 -10.85 21.34 -5.55
C THR A 162 -9.88 21.54 -4.39
N ILE A 163 -9.12 20.50 -4.04
CA ILE A 163 -8.27 20.47 -2.83
C ILE A 163 -6.78 20.26 -3.15
N GLY A 164 -6.45 19.98 -4.41
CA GLY A 164 -5.08 19.80 -4.91
C GLY A 164 -4.44 18.47 -4.50
N TRP A 165 -3.34 18.13 -5.19
CA TRP A 165 -2.68 16.82 -5.04
C TRP A 165 -2.09 16.57 -3.64
N ARG A 166 -1.53 17.62 -3.01
CA ARG A 166 -0.86 17.52 -1.70
C ARG A 166 -1.81 17.06 -0.61
N THR A 167 -3.01 17.65 -0.57
CA THR A 167 -4.04 17.37 0.44
C THR A 167 -4.50 15.92 0.39
N ILE A 168 -4.61 15.33 -0.80
CA ILE A 168 -5.06 13.94 -0.97
C ILE A 168 -4.03 12.97 -0.43
N PHE A 169 -2.73 13.22 -0.65
CA PHE A 169 -1.66 12.45 -0.01
C PHE A 169 -1.71 12.54 1.52
N TYR A 170 -2.00 13.73 2.08
CA TYR A 170 -2.17 13.85 3.54
C TYR A 170 -3.35 13.03 4.06
N ILE A 171 -4.50 13.10 3.38
CA ILE A 171 -5.71 12.34 3.75
C ILE A 171 -5.46 10.83 3.63
N ALA A 172 -4.94 10.38 2.49
CA ALA A 172 -4.67 8.95 2.23
C ALA A 172 -3.68 8.38 3.25
N GLY A 173 -2.62 9.12 3.54
CA GLY A 173 -1.61 8.70 4.51
C GLY A 173 -2.15 8.69 5.95
N ALA A 174 -2.98 9.66 6.33
CA ALA A 174 -3.65 9.65 7.63
C ALA A 174 -4.60 8.44 7.79
N ILE A 175 -5.39 8.13 6.75
CA ILE A 175 -6.24 6.93 6.71
C ILE A 175 -5.36 5.67 6.86
N GLY A 176 -4.27 5.59 6.12
CA GLY A 176 -3.34 4.47 6.21
C GLY A 176 -2.72 4.29 7.60
N ILE A 177 -2.33 5.37 8.28
CA ILE A 177 -1.84 5.32 9.67
C ILE A 177 -2.93 4.80 10.61
N ILE A 178 -4.18 5.27 10.48
CA ILE A 178 -5.31 4.76 11.29
C ILE A 178 -5.47 3.25 11.06
N PHE A 179 -5.40 2.79 9.82
CA PHE A 179 -5.47 1.37 9.48
C PHE A 179 -4.29 0.57 10.05
N ALA A 180 -3.07 1.12 10.04
CA ALA A 180 -1.93 0.48 10.67
C ALA A 180 -2.16 0.26 12.18
N PHE A 181 -2.75 1.23 12.88
CA PHE A 181 -3.14 1.07 14.29
C PHE A 181 -4.24 0.02 14.47
N LEU A 182 -5.28 0.02 13.62
CA LEU A 182 -6.32 -1.02 13.66
C LEU A 182 -5.71 -2.41 13.48
N TYR A 183 -4.72 -2.55 12.60
CA TYR A 183 -4.07 -3.84 12.36
C TYR A 183 -3.34 -4.38 13.59
N VAL A 184 -2.78 -3.50 14.43
CA VAL A 184 -2.17 -3.91 15.70
C VAL A 184 -3.17 -4.66 16.58
N PHE A 185 -4.43 -4.26 16.59
CA PHE A 185 -5.46 -4.89 17.44
C PHE A 185 -6.12 -6.11 16.79
N PHE A 186 -6.37 -6.08 15.48
CA PHE A 186 -7.21 -7.08 14.81
C PHE A 186 -6.44 -8.18 14.06
N ILE A 187 -5.23 -7.91 13.57
CA ILE A 187 -4.41 -8.96 12.93
C ILE A 187 -3.83 -9.84 14.03
N LYS A 188 -4.09 -11.14 14.00
CA LYS A 188 -3.58 -12.09 15.00
C LYS A 188 -2.18 -12.59 14.63
N ALA A 189 -1.33 -12.71 15.64
CA ALA A 189 -0.11 -13.49 15.51
C ALA A 189 -0.50 -14.97 15.58
N GLU A 190 0.26 -15.86 14.96
CA GLU A 190 0.15 -17.29 15.27
C GLU A 190 0.35 -17.54 16.76
#